data_AF-A0A6F8XXW0-F1
#
_entry.id   AF-A0A6F8XXW0-F1
#
_cell.length_a   1.000
_cell.length_b   1.000
_cell.length_c   1.000
_cell.angle_alpha   90.00
_cell.angle_beta   90.00
_cell.angle_gamma   90.00
#
_symmetry.space_group_name_H-M   'P 1'
#
loop_
_entity.id
_entity.type
_entity.pdbx_description
1 polymer ?
#
loop_
_entity_poly.entity_id
_entity_poly.type
_entity_poly.pdbx_seq_one_letter_code
_entity_poly.pdbx_strand_id
1 'polypeptide(L)' 'MVRRFTVYRVAEYAKTAFPANEVYAPKERAELRLITCTGDFDRRAGSYRGNLVAYAMLSKDGS' A
#
# COMPACT_ATOMS: atom_id res chain seq x y z
N MET A 1 0.37 -12.62 -20.34
CA MET A 1 1.49 -11.66 -20.22
C MET A 1 1.65 -11.33 -18.73
N VAL A 2 2.88 -11.28 -18.21
CA VAL A 2 3.15 -10.98 -16.79
C VAL A 2 3.93 -9.66 -16.68
N ARG A 3 3.76 -8.93 -15.56
CA ARG A 3 4.54 -7.75 -15.21
C ARG A 3 5.10 -7.93 -13.81
N ARG A 4 6.37 -7.55 -13.62
CA ARG A 4 7.06 -7.63 -12.33
C ARG A 4 7.19 -6.23 -11.73
N PHE A 5 6.92 -6.11 -10.45
CA PHE A 5 7.10 -4.88 -9.68
C PHE A 5 8.01 -5.17 -8.49
N THR A 6 8.92 -4.26 -8.19
CA THR A 6 9.82 -4.36 -7.04
C THR A 6 9.32 -3.45 -5.93
N VAL A 7 9.07 -4.03 -4.75
CA VAL A 7 8.70 -3.27 -3.54
C VAL A 7 9.89 -2.43 -3.11
N TYR A 8 9.68 -1.12 -2.95
CA TYR A 8 10.71 -0.18 -2.51
C TYR A 8 10.40 0.47 -1.16
N ARG A 9 9.15 0.39 -0.69
CA ARG A 9 8.74 0.90 0.62
C ARG A 9 7.57 0.09 1.16
N VAL A 10 7.60 -0.17 2.45
CA VAL A 10 6.44 -0.65 3.22
C VAL A 10 6.20 0.35 4.35
N ALA A 11 4.96 0.76 4.55
CA ALA A 11 4.58 1.66 5.63
C ALA A 11 3.27 1.23 6.27
N GLU A 12 3.17 1.38 7.58
CA GLU A 12 1.95 1.16 8.33
C GLU A 12 1.36 2.49 8.78
N TYR A 13 0.04 2.62 8.64
CA TYR A 13 -0.71 3.81 9.00
C TYR A 13 -1.91 3.42 9.87
N ALA A 14 -2.16 4.16 10.95
CA ALA A 14 -3.42 4.04 11.66
C ALA A 14 -4.59 4.34 10.71
N LYS A 15 -5.69 3.58 10.82
CA LYS A 15 -6.86 3.75 9.95
C LYS A 15 -7.46 5.16 10.05
N THR A 16 -7.36 5.78 11.22
CA THR A 16 -7.81 7.15 11.49
C THR A 16 -6.89 8.24 10.94
N ALA A 17 -5.65 7.89 10.59
CA ALA A 17 -4.63 8.81 10.09
C ALA A 17 -4.08 8.35 8.73
N PHE A 18 -4.88 7.60 7.96
CA PHE A 18 -4.47 7.08 6.68
C PHE A 18 -4.24 8.22 5.68
N PRO A 19 -3.03 8.37 5.11
CA PRO A 19 -2.70 9.51 4.24
C PRO A 19 -3.21 9.26 2.81
N ALA A 20 -4.54 9.31 2.64
CA ALA A 20 -5.21 9.00 1.38
C ALA A 20 -4.67 9.82 0.20
N ASN A 21 -4.37 11.11 0.41
CA ASN A 21 -3.82 11.97 -0.64
C ASN A 21 -2.44 11.50 -1.12
N GLU A 22 -1.58 11.01 -0.22
CA GLU A 22 -0.27 10.46 -0.62
C GLU A 22 -0.43 9.09 -1.30
N VAL A 23 -1.25 8.22 -0.70
CA VAL A 23 -1.42 6.84 -1.13
C VAL A 23 -2.17 6.71 -2.45
N TYR A 24 -3.09 7.63 -2.75
CA TYR A 24 -3.88 7.59 -3.99
C TYR A 24 -3.44 8.62 -5.04
N ALA A 25 -2.46 9.47 -4.73
CA ALA A 25 -1.96 10.43 -5.71
C ALA A 25 -1.45 9.73 -6.98
N PRO A 26 -1.72 10.31 -8.17
CA PRO A 26 -1.14 9.83 -9.42
C PRO A 26 0.39 9.94 -9.39
N LYS A 27 1.06 9.17 -10.25
CA LYS A 27 2.52 9.24 -10.43
C LYS A 27 2.86 9.18 -11.91
N GLU A 28 3.92 9.89 -12.25
CA GLU A 28 4.52 9.93 -13.59
C GLU A 28 5.09 8.58 -14.07
N ARG A 29 5.28 7.61 -13.16
CA ARG A 29 5.81 6.28 -13.46
C ARG A 29 4.80 5.20 -13.10
N ALA A 30 4.96 4.02 -13.72
CA ALA A 30 4.22 2.82 -13.33
C ALA A 30 4.53 2.44 -11.87
N GLU A 31 3.56 2.67 -11.00
CA GLU A 31 3.57 2.25 -9.59
C GLU A 31 2.42 1.28 -9.30
N LEU A 32 2.69 0.36 -8.39
CA LEU A 32 1.70 -0.49 -7.75
C LEU A 32 1.72 -0.19 -6.25
N ARG A 33 0.55 0.00 -5.65
CA ARG A 33 0.39 0.13 -4.19
C ARG A 33 -0.58 -0.93 -3.71
N LEU A 34 -0.12 -1.85 -2.88
CA LEU A 34 -0.95 -2.85 -2.22
C LEU A 34 -1.31 -2.34 -0.84
N ILE A 35 -2.62 -2.24 -0.56
CA ILE A 35 -3.16 -1.77 0.72
C ILE A 35 -3.87 -2.94 1.39
N THR A 36 -3.51 -3.25 2.63
CA THR A 36 -4.14 -4.32 3.41
C THR A 36 -4.39 -3.88 4.85
N CYS A 37 -5.32 -4.56 5.53
CA CYS A 37 -5.57 -4.35 6.96
C CYS A 37 -4.41 -4.93 7.79
N THR A 38 -4.02 -4.22 8.85
CA THR A 38 -2.97 -4.64 9.80
C THR A 38 -3.29 -4.20 11.24
N GLY A 39 -2.48 -4.66 12.18
CA GLY A 39 -2.61 -4.37 13.62
C GLY A 39 -3.71 -5.18 14.30
N ASP A 40 -4.05 -4.80 15.53
CA ASP A 40 -5.10 -5.51 16.27
C ASP A 40 -6.48 -5.27 15.67
N PHE A 41 -7.32 -6.30 15.74
CA PHE A 41 -8.73 -6.20 15.42
C PHE A 41 -9.50 -5.55 16.57
N ASP A 42 -10.08 -4.38 16.32
CA ASP A 42 -11.01 -3.75 17.25
C ASP A 42 -12.41 -4.36 17.04
N ARG A 43 -12.85 -5.16 18.02
CA ARG A 43 -14.18 -5.80 18.00
C ARG A 43 -15.34 -4.82 18.13
N ARG A 44 -15.15 -3.68 18.79
CA ARG A 44 -16.20 -2.66 18.92
C ARG A 44 -16.39 -1.94 17.60
N ALA A 45 -15.29 -1.62 16.92
CA ALA A 45 -15.32 -1.00 15.59
C ALA A 45 -15.52 -2.00 14.43
N GLY A 46 -15.47 -3.31 14.71
CA GLY A 46 -15.59 -4.36 13.69
C GLY A 46 -14.47 -4.33 12.64
N SER A 47 -13.30 -3.78 12.95
CA SER A 47 -12.22 -3.64 11.96
C SER A 47 -10.83 -3.59 12.57
N TYR A 48 -9.83 -3.88 11.74
CA TYR A 48 -8.42 -3.68 12.06
C TYR A 48 -8.08 -2.19 12.24
N ARG A 49 -7.18 -1.90 13.19
CA ARG A 49 -6.81 -0.53 13.56
C ARG A 49 -5.83 0.15 12.59
N GLY A 50 -5.16 -0.63 11.73
CA GLY A 50 -4.15 -0.12 10.80
C GLY A 50 -4.37 -0.56 9.37
N ASN A 51 -3.67 0.13 8.46
CA ASN A 51 -3.43 -0.29 7.10
C ASN A 51 -1.92 -0.41 6.87
N LEU A 52 -1.49 -1.49 6.22
CA LEU A 52 -0.15 -1.65 5.69
C LEU A 52 -0.20 -1.35 4.18
N VAL A 53 0.72 -0.51 3.72
CA VAL A 53 0.87 -0.14 2.31
C VAL A 53 2.24 -0.59 1.82
N ALA A 54 2.27 -1.49 0.85
CA ALA A 54 3.48 -1.83 0.10
C ALA A 54 3.50 -1.05 -1.21
N TYR A 55 4.51 -0.20 -1.38
CA TYR A 55 4.75 0.59 -2.58
C TYR A 55 5.77 -0.13 -3.44
N ALA A 56 5.42 -0.32 -4.71
CA ALA A 56 6.25 -0.99 -5.68
C ALA A 56 6.29 -0.20 -7.00
N MET A 57 7.40 -0.32 -7.72
CA MET A 57 7.59 0.27 -9.04
C MET A 57 7.86 -0.84 -10.05
N LEU A 58 7.49 -0.61 -11.32
CA LEU A 58 7.75 -1.57 -12.39
C LEU A 58 9.25 -1.94 -12.40
N SER A 59 9.55 -3.24 -12.31
CA SER A 59 10.93 -3.73 -12.35
C SER A 59 11.51 -3.46 -13.73
N LYS A 60 12.79 -3.08 -13.79
CA LYS A 60 13.50 -2.86 -15.06
C LYS A 60 13.73 -4.17 -15.84
N ASP A 61 13.59 -5.31 -15.18
CA ASP A 61 14.00 -6.62 -15.70
C ASP A 61 12.84 -7.38 -16.37
N GLY A 62 12.05 -6.67 -17.17
CA GLY A 62 10.87 -7.19 -17.86
C GLY A 62 10.87 -6.82 -19.34
N SER A 63 11.96 -7.13 -20.04
CA SER A 63 12.00 -7.21 -21.50
C SER A 63 11.89 -8.65 -21.96
#